data_AF-A0A9W8PWS5-F1
#
_entry.id   AF-A0A9W8PWS5-F1
#
_cell.length_a   1.000
_cell.length_b   1.000
_cell.length_c   1.000
_cell.angle_alpha   90.00
_cell.angle_beta   90.00
_cell.angle_gamma   90.00
#
_symmetry.space_group_name_H-M   'P 1'
#
loop_
_entity.id
_entity.type
_entity.pdbx_description
1 polymer ?
#
loop_
_entity_poly.entity_id
_entity_poly.type
_entity_poly.pdbx_seq_one_letter_code
_entity_poly.pdbx_strand_id
1 'polypeptide(L)'
;MEYIEGQSLKEAWPSLEPHQRSEILAQLSDYIAQMRALQGAIVPSIFTRSGGPFHTLREFQEWLVRPRQRYADMSIYWEQITTQLGDEYPIVFTHGDISSRNVQIRDGRIVALLDWEWAGWYPDYWDYVFAMRGLDNVDWATLGNRVPTLFSERYDLEYILVQFITTLS
;
A
#
# COMPACT_ATOMS: atom_id res chain seq x y z
N MET A 1 -12.22 5.30 19.26
CA MET A 1 -12.59 4.37 18.17
C MET A 1 -13.83 3.63 18.60
N GLU A 2 -14.76 3.43 17.68
CA GLU A 2 -15.93 2.56 17.86
C GLU A 2 -15.59 1.15 17.37
N TYR A 3 -16.14 0.13 18.03
CA TYR A 3 -15.99 -1.25 17.56
C TYR A 3 -16.86 -1.48 16.33
N ILE A 4 -16.26 -2.01 15.25
CA ILE A 4 -16.99 -2.38 14.04
C ILE A 4 -17.22 -3.89 14.04
N GLU A 5 -18.49 -4.27 14.15
CA GLU A 5 -18.92 -5.67 14.05
C GLU A 5 -18.66 -6.22 12.65
N GLY A 6 -18.07 -7.42 12.58
CA GLY A 6 -17.74 -8.11 11.34
C GLY A 6 -16.56 -9.05 11.52
N GLN A 7 -16.18 -9.74 10.45
CA GLN A 7 -14.99 -10.58 10.38
C GLN A 7 -13.98 -9.94 9.44
N SER A 8 -12.70 -10.15 9.69
CA SER A 8 -11.68 -9.70 8.74
C SER A 8 -11.79 -10.45 7.42
N LEU A 9 -11.38 -9.83 6.32
CA LEU A 9 -11.34 -10.48 5.01
C LEU A 9 -10.52 -11.77 5.07
N LYS A 10 -9.44 -11.79 5.85
CA LYS A 10 -8.63 -12.99 6.09
C LYS A 10 -9.45 -14.15 6.66
N GLU A 11 -10.30 -13.89 7.65
CA GLU A 11 -11.14 -14.90 8.29
C GLU A 11 -12.30 -15.34 7.39
N ALA A 12 -12.91 -14.40 6.68
CA ALA A 12 -14.02 -14.68 5.79
C ALA A 12 -13.60 -15.41 4.51
N TRP A 13 -12.42 -15.09 3.95
CA TRP A 13 -11.98 -15.51 2.61
C TRP A 13 -12.14 -17.00 2.29
N PRO A 14 -11.77 -17.95 3.18
CA PRO A 14 -11.91 -19.38 2.90
C PRO A 14 -13.36 -19.82 2.70
N SER A 15 -14.32 -19.10 3.30
CA SER A 15 -15.75 -19.40 3.23
C SER A 15 -16.51 -18.66 2.12
N LEU A 16 -15.87 -17.67 1.49
CA LEU A 16 -16.51 -16.86 0.45
C LEU A 16 -16.56 -17.60 -0.89
N GLU A 17 -17.72 -17.52 -1.54
CA GLU A 17 -17.91 -17.99 -2.90
C GLU A 17 -17.19 -17.07 -3.91
N PRO A 18 -16.84 -17.57 -5.11
CA PRO A 18 -16.12 -16.79 -6.13
C PRO A 18 -16.79 -15.46 -6.52
N HIS A 19 -18.13 -15.41 -6.53
CA HIS A 19 -18.87 -14.19 -6.82
C HIS A 19 -18.73 -13.16 -5.70
N GLN A 20 -18.87 -13.57 -4.43
CA GLN A 20 -18.71 -12.69 -3.26
C GLN A 20 -17.28 -12.12 -3.19
N ARG A 21 -16.27 -12.96 -3.48
CA ARG A 21 -14.87 -12.50 -3.60
C ARG A 21 -14.73 -11.39 -4.64
N SER A 22 -15.38 -11.56 -5.79
CA SER A 22 -15.32 -10.58 -6.88
C SER A 22 -16.03 -9.27 -6.51
N GLU A 23 -17.18 -9.35 -5.83
CA GLU A 23 -17.91 -8.18 -5.33
C GLU A 23 -17.14 -7.41 -4.24
N ILE A 24 -16.44 -8.12 -3.36
CA ILE A 24 -15.61 -7.50 -2.32
C ILE A 24 -14.39 -6.80 -2.94
N LEU A 25 -13.73 -7.43 -3.93
CA LEU A 25 -12.59 -6.80 -4.62
C LEU A 25 -13.02 -5.56 -5.43
N ALA A 26 -14.22 -5.60 -6.02
CA ALA A 26 -14.79 -4.42 -6.69
C ALA A 26 -15.02 -3.27 -5.69
N GLN A 27 -15.63 -3.55 -4.53
CA GLN A 27 -15.79 -2.55 -3.46
C GLN A 27 -14.44 -1.98 -2.99
N LEU A 28 -13.43 -2.84 -2.82
CA LEU A 28 -12.10 -2.39 -2.39
C LEU A 28 -11.44 -1.48 -3.43
N SER A 29 -11.55 -1.83 -4.72
CA SER A 29 -11.07 -1.00 -5.83
C SER A 29 -11.77 0.38 -5.85
N ASP A 30 -13.10 0.40 -5.65
CA ASP A 30 -13.87 1.63 -5.58
C ASP A 30 -13.44 2.52 -4.39
N TYR A 31 -13.11 1.93 -3.25
CA TYR A 31 -12.59 2.67 -2.09
C TYR A 31 -11.18 3.21 -2.33
N ILE A 32 -10.29 2.44 -2.97
CA ILE A 32 -8.98 2.92 -3.38
C ILE A 32 -9.14 4.13 -4.33
N ALA A 33 -10.04 4.06 -5.30
CA ALA A 33 -10.31 5.16 -6.22
C ALA A 33 -10.81 6.42 -5.49
N GLN A 34 -11.70 6.26 -4.50
CA GLN A 34 -12.19 7.37 -3.67
C GLN A 34 -11.08 8.01 -2.83
N MET A 35 -10.22 7.20 -2.19
CA MET A 35 -9.06 7.71 -1.46
C MET A 35 -8.15 8.52 -2.38
N ARG A 36 -7.86 7.99 -3.57
CA ARG A 36 -6.96 8.64 -4.53
C ARG A 36 -7.46 9.99 -5.06
N ALA A 37 -8.75 10.26 -4.95
CA ALA A 37 -9.33 11.55 -5.35
C ALA A 37 -9.04 12.69 -4.34
N LEU A 38 -8.53 12.38 -3.15
CA LEU A 38 -8.24 13.36 -2.11
C LEU A 38 -6.90 14.09 -2.36
N GLN A 39 -6.91 15.42 -2.21
CA GLN A 39 -5.72 16.27 -2.36
C GLN A 39 -5.02 16.51 -1.02
N GLY A 40 -3.69 16.68 -1.04
CA GLY A 40 -2.91 17.03 0.15
C GLY A 40 -1.40 17.04 -0.10
N ALA A 41 -0.62 17.00 0.98
CA ALA A 41 0.84 17.18 0.95
C ALA A 41 1.58 15.97 1.53
N ILE A 42 2.78 15.69 1.00
CA ILE A 42 3.60 14.55 1.42
C ILE A 42 4.22 14.82 2.80
N VAL A 43 3.62 14.24 3.84
CA VAL A 43 4.12 14.27 5.22
C VAL A 43 4.22 12.83 5.73
N PRO A 44 5.29 12.11 5.36
CA PRO A 44 5.34 10.67 5.60
C PRO A 44 5.61 10.37 7.07
N SER A 45 4.89 9.38 7.56
CA SER A 45 5.18 8.68 8.82
C SER A 45 5.14 7.19 8.52
N ILE A 46 6.29 6.65 8.13
CA ILE A 46 6.43 5.26 7.68
C ILE A 46 7.28 4.51 8.70
N PHE A 47 6.70 3.47 9.30
CA PHE A 47 7.31 2.71 10.39
C PHE A 47 7.78 3.62 11.55
N THR A 48 9.10 3.68 11.79
CA THR A 48 9.72 4.49 12.86
C THR A 48 10.34 5.78 12.32
N ARG A 49 10.09 6.12 11.05
CA ARG A 49 10.67 7.29 10.37
C ARG A 49 9.57 8.25 9.98
N SER A 50 9.65 9.46 10.52
CA SER A 50 8.85 10.59 10.06
C SER A 50 9.75 11.57 9.31
N GLY A 51 9.19 12.28 8.33
CA GLY A 51 9.91 13.24 7.52
C GLY A 51 9.00 14.26 6.87
N GLY A 52 9.60 15.19 6.14
CA GLY A 52 8.87 16.21 5.39
C GLY A 52 8.44 17.43 6.23
N PRO A 53 7.50 18.26 5.70
CA PRO A 53 6.82 18.09 4.42
C PRO A 53 7.78 18.07 3.23
N PHE A 54 7.49 17.23 2.22
CA PHE A 54 8.21 17.20 0.95
C PHE A 54 7.37 17.88 -0.14
N HIS A 55 8.00 18.73 -0.94
CA HIS A 55 7.35 19.49 -1.99
C HIS A 55 7.43 18.80 -3.35
N THR A 56 8.35 17.84 -3.48
CA THR A 56 8.52 17.06 -4.71
C THR A 56 8.60 15.56 -4.39
N LEU A 57 8.24 14.75 -5.38
CA LEU A 57 8.42 13.30 -5.31
C LEU A 57 9.89 12.92 -5.09
N ARG A 58 10.80 13.64 -5.75
CA ARG A 58 12.25 13.42 -5.63
C ARG A 58 12.74 13.60 -4.19
N GLU A 59 12.33 14.67 -3.50
CA GLU A 59 12.68 14.89 -2.09
C GLU A 59 12.18 13.73 -1.20
N PHE A 60 10.95 13.27 -1.44
CA PHE A 60 10.39 12.12 -0.72
C PHE A 60 11.19 10.84 -0.98
N GLN A 61 11.52 10.54 -2.25
CA GLN A 61 12.27 9.35 -2.63
C GLN A 61 13.68 9.37 -2.07
N GLU A 62 14.40 10.49 -2.17
CA GLU A 62 15.72 10.68 -1.58
C GLU A 62 15.68 10.43 -0.07
N TRP A 63 14.65 10.94 0.62
CA TRP A 63 14.44 10.65 2.04
C TRP A 63 14.13 9.16 2.27
N LEU A 64 13.27 8.55 1.45
CA LEU A 64 12.86 7.15 1.56
C LEU A 64 14.07 6.20 1.44
N VAL A 65 14.91 6.39 0.42
CA VAL A 65 16.11 5.57 0.18
C VAL A 65 17.28 5.91 1.11
N ARG A 66 17.23 7.04 1.84
CA ARG A 66 18.36 7.49 2.66
C ARG A 66 18.70 6.44 3.72
N PRO A 67 19.96 5.97 3.78
CA PRO A 67 20.35 4.89 4.66
C PRO A 67 20.26 5.29 6.13
N ARG A 68 19.90 4.32 6.98
CA ARG A 68 20.29 4.37 8.40
C ARG A 68 21.82 4.38 8.48
N GLN A 69 22.40 5.04 9.48
CA GLN A 69 23.86 5.21 9.65
C GLN A 69 24.69 3.94 9.37
N ARG A 70 24.13 2.75 9.65
CA ARG A 70 24.73 1.43 9.39
C ARG A 70 24.97 1.06 7.91
N TYR A 71 24.42 1.78 6.92
CA TYR A 71 24.50 1.43 5.49
C TYR A 71 24.99 2.59 4.59
N ALA A 72 25.77 3.52 5.15
CA ALA A 72 26.26 4.68 4.41
C ALA A 72 27.10 4.31 3.16
N ASP A 73 27.78 3.15 3.18
CA ASP A 73 28.67 2.70 2.10
C ASP A 73 27.93 2.14 0.87
N MET A 74 26.60 2.01 0.91
CA MET A 74 25.77 1.47 -0.19
C MET A 74 25.26 2.53 -1.19
N SER A 75 25.95 3.67 -1.31
CA SER A 75 25.52 4.85 -2.09
C SER A 75 25.05 4.56 -3.52
N ILE A 76 25.73 3.66 -4.24
CA ILE A 76 25.40 3.33 -5.63
C ILE A 76 24.05 2.61 -5.78
N TYR A 77 23.66 1.79 -4.79
CA TYR A 77 22.34 1.14 -4.81
C TYR A 77 21.23 2.19 -4.67
N TRP A 78 21.45 3.23 -3.86
CA TRP A 78 20.47 4.30 -3.65
C TRP A 78 20.28 5.17 -4.88
N GLU A 79 21.38 5.52 -5.56
CA GLU A 79 21.32 6.22 -6.83
C GLU A 79 20.55 5.41 -7.87
N GLN A 80 20.85 4.12 -7.99
CA GLN A 80 20.14 3.22 -8.92
C GLN A 80 18.66 3.11 -8.58
N ILE A 81 18.29 2.89 -7.31
CA ILE A 81 16.89 2.74 -6.88
C ILE A 81 16.11 4.04 -7.14
N THR A 82 16.66 5.20 -6.76
CA THR A 82 16.00 6.50 -6.97
C THR A 82 15.81 6.77 -8.46
N THR A 83 16.77 6.38 -9.30
CA THR A 83 16.66 6.50 -10.76
C THR A 83 15.55 5.59 -11.32
N GLN A 84 15.45 4.35 -10.84
CA GLN A 84 14.48 3.38 -11.33
C GLN A 84 13.06 3.59 -10.79
N LEU A 85 12.90 4.18 -9.61
CA LEU A 85 11.59 4.57 -9.07
C LEU A 85 10.93 5.70 -9.87
N GLY A 86 11.63 6.33 -10.81
CA GLY A 86 11.13 7.45 -11.62
C GLY A 86 10.79 8.70 -10.77
N ASP A 87 10.40 9.79 -11.41
CA ASP A 87 9.98 11.03 -10.73
C ASP A 87 8.61 11.56 -11.19
N GLU A 88 7.86 10.76 -11.94
CA GLU A 88 6.56 11.11 -12.51
C GLU A 88 5.43 10.25 -11.96
N TYR A 89 5.06 10.43 -10.69
CA TYR A 89 3.86 9.81 -10.12
C TYR A 89 2.94 10.85 -9.47
N PRO A 90 1.62 10.76 -9.69
CA PRO A 90 0.66 11.52 -8.92
C PRO A 90 0.80 11.24 -7.43
N ILE A 91 0.70 12.30 -6.63
CA ILE A 91 0.60 12.18 -5.18
C ILE A 91 -0.88 12.10 -4.81
N VAL A 92 -1.24 11.02 -4.15
CA VAL A 92 -2.62 10.67 -3.82
C VAL A 92 -2.72 10.24 -2.37
N PHE A 93 -3.90 10.33 -1.77
CA PHE A 93 -4.09 9.76 -0.44
C PHE A 93 -4.16 8.24 -0.52
N THR A 94 -3.37 7.57 0.30
CA THR A 94 -3.25 6.10 0.34
C THR A 94 -3.44 5.60 1.75
N HIS A 95 -3.94 4.38 1.90
CA HIS A 95 -4.11 3.75 3.21
C HIS A 95 -2.76 3.31 3.80
N GLY A 96 -1.83 2.83 2.97
CA GLY A 96 -0.49 2.40 3.38
C GLY A 96 -0.41 1.03 4.06
N ASP A 97 -1.54 0.39 4.40
CA ASP A 97 -1.60 -0.97 4.97
C ASP A 97 -2.90 -1.70 4.57
N ILE A 98 -3.15 -1.77 3.26
CA ILE A 98 -4.26 -2.58 2.73
C ILE A 98 -3.91 -4.06 2.90
N SER A 99 -4.24 -4.61 4.06
CA SER A 99 -4.06 -6.02 4.38
C SER A 99 -5.40 -6.71 4.60
N SER A 100 -5.43 -8.02 4.39
CA SER A 100 -6.65 -8.83 4.58
C SER A 100 -7.18 -8.80 6.03
N ARG A 101 -6.33 -8.41 6.98
CA ARG A 101 -6.68 -8.28 8.40
C ARG A 101 -7.40 -6.97 8.70
N ASN A 102 -7.16 -5.96 7.86
CA ASN A 102 -7.62 -4.59 8.03
C ASN A 102 -8.90 -4.29 7.24
N VAL A 103 -9.38 -5.23 6.42
CA VAL A 103 -10.65 -5.12 5.69
C VAL A 103 -11.73 -5.87 6.46
N GLN A 104 -12.68 -5.16 7.08
CA GLN A 104 -13.80 -5.78 7.80
C GLN A 104 -14.97 -6.07 6.86
N ILE A 105 -15.50 -7.29 6.95
CA ILE A 105 -16.60 -7.82 6.15
C ILE A 105 -17.80 -8.15 7.04
N ARG A 106 -19.00 -7.79 6.57
CA ARG A 106 -20.29 -8.24 7.12
C ARG A 106 -21.28 -8.42 5.97
N ASP A 107 -22.00 -9.54 5.97
CA ASP A 107 -23.01 -9.87 4.95
C ASP A 107 -22.50 -9.74 3.50
N GLY A 108 -21.25 -10.17 3.25
CA GLY A 108 -20.62 -10.12 1.92
C GLY A 108 -20.19 -8.72 1.46
N ARG A 109 -20.22 -7.71 2.33
CA ARG A 109 -19.80 -6.33 2.02
C ARG A 109 -18.67 -5.86 2.92
N ILE A 110 -17.84 -4.97 2.40
CA ILE A 110 -16.86 -4.25 3.21
C ILE A 110 -17.61 -3.23 4.06
N VAL A 111 -17.40 -3.27 5.38
CA VAL A 111 -18.01 -2.34 6.34
C VAL A 111 -17.01 -1.36 6.95
N ALA A 112 -15.72 -1.69 6.93
CA ALA A 112 -14.66 -0.77 7.32
C ALA A 112 -13.30 -1.16 6.72
N LEU A 113 -12.47 -0.14 6.49
CA LEU A 113 -11.02 -0.27 6.42
C LEU A 113 -10.46 0.21 7.76
N LEU A 114 -9.60 -0.59 8.37
CA LEU A 114 -9.01 -0.35 9.69
C LEU A 114 -7.51 -0.08 9.56
N ASP A 115 -6.90 0.41 10.64
CA ASP A 115 -5.44 0.57 10.75
C ASP A 115 -4.84 1.61 9.80
N TRP A 116 -5.32 2.86 9.93
CA TRP A 116 -4.89 4.02 9.14
C TRP A 116 -3.55 4.63 9.61
N GLU A 117 -2.78 3.93 10.44
CA GLU A 117 -1.57 4.51 11.06
C GLU A 117 -0.48 4.89 10.04
N TRP A 118 -0.47 4.24 8.88
CA TRP A 118 0.47 4.52 7.78
C TRP A 118 -0.18 5.30 6.63
N ALA A 119 -1.42 5.75 6.81
CA ALA A 119 -2.12 6.52 5.79
C ALA A 119 -1.48 7.90 5.60
N GLY A 120 -1.57 8.41 4.38
CA GLY A 120 -0.96 9.69 4.03
C GLY A 120 -0.95 9.93 2.53
N TRP A 121 -0.29 11.01 2.12
CA TRP A 121 -0.11 11.35 0.72
C TRP A 121 1.20 10.82 0.20
N TYR A 122 1.11 9.87 -0.73
CA TYR A 122 2.23 9.11 -1.28
C TYR A 122 2.04 8.95 -2.81
N PRO A 123 3.06 8.45 -3.54
CA PRO A 123 2.89 8.07 -4.93
C PRO A 123 1.72 7.10 -5.13
N ASP A 124 1.04 7.15 -6.26
CA ASP A 124 -0.10 6.27 -6.53
C ASP A 124 0.22 4.77 -6.48
N TYR A 125 1.47 4.35 -6.74
CA TYR A 125 1.91 2.98 -6.55
C TYR A 125 1.91 2.49 -5.08
N TRP A 126 1.80 3.38 -4.09
CA TRP A 126 2.06 3.04 -2.69
C TRP A 126 1.13 1.92 -2.16
N ASP A 127 -0.19 2.08 -2.34
CA ASP A 127 -1.15 1.05 -1.94
C ASP A 127 -1.00 -0.24 -2.74
N TYR A 128 -0.51 -0.20 -3.99
CA TYR A 128 -0.19 -1.41 -4.76
C TYR A 128 0.89 -2.22 -4.06
N VAL A 129 1.99 -1.55 -3.70
CA VAL A 129 3.14 -2.19 -3.05
C VAL A 129 2.74 -2.86 -1.74
N PHE A 130 1.99 -2.16 -0.88
CA PHE A 130 1.61 -2.69 0.42
C PHE A 130 0.45 -3.69 0.33
N ALA A 131 -0.48 -3.55 -0.62
CA ALA A 131 -1.52 -4.54 -0.87
C ALA A 131 -0.95 -5.88 -1.36
N MET A 132 0.05 -5.84 -2.24
CA MET A 132 0.74 -7.05 -2.72
C MET A 132 1.36 -7.86 -1.56
N ARG A 133 1.80 -7.20 -0.49
CA ARG A 133 2.33 -7.82 0.74
C ARG A 133 1.24 -8.14 1.79
N GLY A 134 0.14 -7.40 1.80
CA GLY A 134 -0.91 -7.51 2.83
C GLY A 134 -1.98 -8.55 2.49
N LEU A 135 -2.19 -8.82 1.20
CA LEU A 135 -3.25 -9.69 0.69
C LEU A 135 -2.74 -11.02 0.12
N ASP A 136 -1.45 -11.16 -0.20
CA ASP A 136 -0.82 -12.43 -0.60
C ASP A 136 -0.90 -13.52 0.48
N ASN A 137 -0.93 -13.11 1.75
CA ASN A 137 -0.88 -13.97 2.95
C ASN A 137 -2.18 -14.75 3.25
N VAL A 138 -3.21 -14.64 2.42
CA VAL A 138 -4.49 -15.35 2.59
C VAL A 138 -4.54 -16.63 1.76
N ASP A 139 -4.18 -16.54 0.48
CA ASP A 139 -3.99 -17.64 -0.48
C ASP A 139 -3.62 -17.03 -1.84
N TRP A 140 -2.47 -17.40 -2.38
CA TRP A 140 -2.00 -16.89 -3.68
C TRP A 140 -2.92 -17.29 -4.83
N ALA A 141 -3.47 -18.52 -4.81
CA ALA A 141 -4.25 -19.06 -5.91
C ALA A 141 -5.61 -18.36 -6.08
N THR A 142 -6.17 -17.83 -5.00
CA THR A 142 -7.51 -17.22 -5.00
C THR A 142 -7.52 -15.71 -4.80
N LEU A 143 -6.69 -15.16 -3.90
CA LEU A 143 -6.60 -13.71 -3.62
C LEU A 143 -5.35 -13.09 -4.25
N GLY A 144 -4.18 -13.68 -4.02
CA GLY A 144 -2.90 -13.07 -4.41
C GLY A 144 -2.82 -12.70 -5.89
N ASN A 145 -3.25 -13.61 -6.78
CA ASN A 145 -3.31 -13.34 -8.22
C ASN A 145 -4.33 -12.27 -8.65
N ARG A 146 -5.26 -11.87 -7.77
CA ARG A 146 -6.26 -10.82 -8.02
C ARG A 146 -5.87 -9.46 -7.44
N VAL A 147 -4.91 -9.39 -6.52
CA VAL A 147 -4.48 -8.12 -5.92
C VAL A 147 -4.12 -7.07 -6.98
N PRO A 148 -3.38 -7.39 -8.06
CA PRO A 148 -3.07 -6.41 -9.08
C PRO A 148 -4.30 -5.83 -9.79
N THR A 149 -5.44 -6.53 -9.81
CA THR A 149 -6.67 -6.05 -10.47
C THR A 149 -7.42 -5.00 -9.65
N LEU A 150 -6.97 -4.71 -8.42
CA LEU A 150 -7.48 -3.61 -7.60
C LEU A 150 -7.00 -2.23 -8.11
N PHE A 151 -6.03 -2.22 -9.03
CA PHE A 151 -5.35 -1.02 -9.50
C PHE A 151 -5.47 -0.90 -11.02
N SER A 152 -5.42 0.34 -11.52
CA SER A 152 -5.51 0.64 -12.96
C SER A 152 -4.31 0.12 -13.77
N GLU A 153 -3.16 -0.04 -13.11
CA GLU A 153 -1.91 -0.48 -13.69
C GLU A 153 -1.09 -1.30 -12.68
N ARG A 154 -0.03 -1.93 -13.16
CA ARG A 154 0.87 -2.75 -12.35
C ARG A 154 2.13 -1.95 -12.00
N TYR A 155 2.51 -1.98 -10.73
CA TYR A 155 3.71 -1.34 -10.21
C TYR A 155 4.70 -2.39 -9.67
N ASP A 156 5.03 -3.37 -10.53
CA ASP A 156 5.86 -4.52 -10.13
C ASP A 156 7.31 -4.13 -9.82
N LEU A 157 7.85 -3.15 -10.53
CA LEU A 157 9.21 -2.65 -10.30
C LEU A 157 9.27 -1.91 -8.96
N GLU A 158 8.31 -1.03 -8.71
CA GLU A 158 8.15 -0.26 -7.48
C GLU A 158 7.96 -1.20 -6.28
N TYR A 159 7.17 -2.27 -6.46
CA TYR A 159 7.04 -3.32 -5.44
C TYR A 159 8.40 -3.93 -5.09
N ILE A 160 9.19 -4.35 -6.08
CA ILE A 160 10.52 -4.94 -5.83
C ILE A 160 11.47 -3.94 -5.17
N LEU A 161 11.52 -2.70 -5.67
CA LEU A 161 12.41 -1.66 -5.20
C LEU A 161 12.06 -1.21 -3.77
N VAL A 162 10.79 -0.93 -3.49
CA VAL A 162 10.32 -0.53 -2.15
C VAL A 162 10.48 -1.69 -1.17
N GLN A 163 10.20 -2.93 -1.57
CA GLN A 163 10.47 -4.09 -0.72
C GLN A 163 11.95 -4.17 -0.34
N PHE A 164 12.86 -3.99 -1.31
CA PHE A 164 14.30 -3.94 -1.03
C PHE A 164 14.69 -2.78 -0.08
N ILE A 165 14.13 -1.58 -0.25
CA ILE A 165 14.35 -0.46 0.70
C ILE A 165 13.90 -0.85 2.12
N THR A 166 12.74 -1.49 2.25
CA THR A 166 12.19 -1.86 3.57
C THR A 166 12.98 -2.97 4.27
N THR A 167 13.69 -3.85 3.56
CA THR A 167 14.57 -4.85 4.20
C THR A 167 15.86 -4.24 4.75
N LEU A 168 16.26 -3.07 4.26
CA LEU A 168 17.43 -2.33 4.72
C LEU A 168 17.08 -1.36 5.87
N SER A 169 15.80 -1.23 6.20
CA SER A 169 15.30 -0.35 7.26
C SER A 169 15.41 -0.97 8.64
#